data_AF-A0A9E0JW65-F1
#
_entry.id   AF-A0A9E0JW65-F1
#
_cell.length_a   1.000
_cell.length_b   1.000
_cell.length_c   1.000
_cell.angle_alpha   90.00
_cell.angle_beta   90.00
_cell.angle_gamma   90.00
#
_symmetry.space_group_name_H-M   'P 1'
#
loop_
_entity.id
_entity.type
_entity.pdbx_description
1 polymer ?
#
loop_
_entity_poly.entity_id
_entity_poly.type
_entity_poly.pdbx_seq_one_letter_code
_entity_poly.pdbx_strand_id
1 'polypeptide(L)'
;MLTGQVALAAAQVDSLQTVEIIADDNVNIFDYSFFDSASEGKLIFTDLKNTYGGGASMSVDINTDTGADKIIIEVSGAYHGDNKDVHTLSVSLGSNHKGLMNVNIKNATPVVLNIYNGKLTIAAAGSKRVVNNVTSFAGTLTTQSISGTLNVYNATETVDAGSSIKTKNVNTDDIGKIISIFK
;
A
#
# COMPACT_ATOMS: atom_id res chain seq x y z
N MET A 1 -24.61 11.89 36.73
CA MET A 1 -24.34 12.20 35.31
C MET A 1 -23.18 11.32 34.86
N LEU A 2 -23.42 10.32 34.01
CA LEU A 2 -22.35 9.55 33.38
C LEU A 2 -22.06 10.17 32.01
N THR A 3 -20.87 10.73 31.85
CA THR A 3 -20.34 11.13 30.53
C THR A 3 -19.85 9.87 29.83
N GLY A 4 -20.71 9.27 29.01
CA GLY A 4 -20.33 8.18 28.12
C GLY A 4 -19.38 8.69 27.05
N GLN A 5 -18.12 8.30 27.13
CA GLN A 5 -17.14 8.53 26.08
C GLN A 5 -17.49 7.61 24.91
N VAL A 6 -18.15 8.16 23.89
CA VAL A 6 -18.42 7.44 22.64
C VAL A 6 -17.09 7.35 21.90
N ALA A 7 -16.48 6.17 21.88
CA ALA A 7 -15.40 5.91 20.95
C ALA A 7 -15.99 6.02 19.54
N LEU A 8 -15.66 7.10 18.81
CA LEU A 8 -15.97 7.16 17.39
C LEU A 8 -15.18 6.04 16.72
N ALA A 9 -15.87 4.98 16.30
CA ALA A 9 -15.34 4.07 15.31
C ALA A 9 -15.03 4.91 14.07
N ALA A 10 -13.78 4.85 13.59
CA ALA A 10 -13.42 5.50 12.33
C ALA A 10 -14.37 4.98 11.24
N ALA A 11 -15.01 5.90 10.51
CA ALA A 11 -15.90 5.53 9.42
C ALA A 11 -15.15 4.61 8.45
N GLN A 12 -15.75 3.47 8.12
CA GLN A 12 -15.21 2.55 7.12
C GLN A 12 -15.28 3.28 5.77
N VAL A 13 -14.11 3.61 5.22
CA VAL A 13 -14.00 4.23 3.89
C VAL A 13 -13.83 3.10 2.89
N ASP A 14 -14.82 2.91 2.01
CA ASP A 14 -14.73 1.92 0.94
C ASP A 14 -13.67 2.33 -0.09
N SER A 15 -12.99 1.33 -0.68
CA SER A 15 -12.06 1.58 -1.78
C SER A 15 -12.83 2.03 -3.03
N LEU A 16 -12.23 2.96 -3.78
CA LEU A 16 -12.70 3.35 -5.10
C LEU A 16 -12.52 2.21 -6.10
N GLN A 17 -11.43 1.46 -5.93
CA GLN A 17 -11.09 0.32 -6.77
C GLN A 17 -10.19 -0.63 -5.97
N THR A 18 -10.33 -1.92 -6.25
CA THR A 18 -9.41 -2.96 -5.80
C THR A 18 -8.90 -3.71 -7.02
N VAL A 19 -7.58 -3.88 -7.09
CA VAL A 19 -6.88 -4.55 -8.19
C VAL A 19 -6.07 -5.71 -7.61
N GLU A 20 -6.31 -6.91 -8.14
CA GLU A 20 -5.45 -8.06 -7.86
C GLU A 20 -4.23 -7.98 -8.77
N ILE A 21 -3.04 -7.99 -8.17
CA ILE A 21 -1.76 -7.91 -8.88
C ILE A 21 -1.23 -9.33 -9.00
N ILE A 22 -1.17 -9.83 -10.23
CA ILE A 22 -0.64 -11.14 -10.54
C ILE A 22 0.85 -11.07 -10.90
N ALA A 23 1.57 -12.13 -10.55
CA ALA A 23 2.90 -12.42 -11.05
C ALA A 23 2.85 -13.80 -11.72
N ASP A 24 3.54 -13.93 -12.85
CA ASP A 24 3.67 -15.21 -13.55
C ASP A 24 5.12 -15.70 -13.59
N ASP A 25 5.25 -17.00 -13.83
CA ASP A 25 6.52 -17.72 -13.91
C ASP A 25 7.34 -17.38 -15.16
N ASN A 26 6.69 -16.78 -16.16
CA ASN A 26 7.34 -16.29 -17.38
C ASN A 26 7.95 -14.90 -17.22
N VAL A 27 7.82 -14.27 -16.05
CA VAL A 27 8.40 -12.95 -15.74
C VAL A 27 7.85 -11.87 -16.68
N ASN A 28 6.60 -12.04 -17.11
CA ASN A 28 5.91 -11.08 -17.95
C ASN A 28 5.69 -9.76 -17.19
N ILE A 29 5.68 -8.67 -17.95
CA ILE A 29 5.33 -7.35 -17.45
C ILE A 29 3.81 -7.19 -17.53
N PHE A 30 3.21 -6.76 -16.43
CA PHE A 30 1.78 -6.47 -16.35
C PHE A 30 1.56 -5.00 -15.99
N ASP A 31 0.62 -4.39 -16.70
CA ASP A 31 0.20 -3.00 -16.47
C ASP A 31 -1.25 -2.97 -15.96
N TYR A 32 -1.51 -2.10 -14.99
CA TYR A 32 -2.83 -1.88 -14.40
C TYR A 32 -3.16 -0.40 -14.41
N SER A 33 -4.35 -0.06 -14.90
CA SER A 33 -4.91 1.27 -14.76
C SER A 33 -5.80 1.34 -13.52
N PHE A 34 -5.63 2.41 -12.74
CA PHE A 34 -6.36 2.60 -11.47
C PHE A 34 -6.88 4.03 -11.26
N PHE A 35 -6.57 4.95 -12.19
CA PHE A 35 -7.28 6.21 -12.38
C PHE A 35 -7.41 6.48 -13.87
N ASP A 36 -8.55 7.03 -14.30
CA ASP A 36 -8.81 7.38 -15.71
C ASP A 36 -8.01 8.63 -16.15
N SER A 37 -7.51 9.41 -15.19
CA SER A 37 -6.70 10.60 -15.41
C SER A 37 -5.80 10.88 -14.22
N ALA A 38 -4.81 11.76 -14.41
CA ALA A 38 -3.93 12.19 -13.32
C ALA A 38 -4.72 12.72 -12.12
N SER A 39 -4.48 12.18 -10.93
CA SER A 39 -5.23 12.52 -9.71
C SER A 39 -4.38 12.44 -8.45
N GLU A 40 -4.71 13.26 -7.46
CA GLU A 40 -4.36 12.99 -6.08
C GLU A 40 -5.10 11.72 -5.60
N GLY A 41 -4.51 11.00 -4.66
CA GLY A 41 -5.11 9.75 -4.20
C GLY A 41 -4.31 9.08 -3.11
N LYS A 42 -4.80 7.92 -2.70
CA LYS A 42 -4.11 7.02 -1.78
C LYS A 42 -4.16 5.60 -2.33
N LEU A 43 -2.98 5.01 -2.49
CA LEU A 43 -2.77 3.64 -2.90
C LEU A 43 -2.30 2.84 -1.67
N ILE A 44 -2.97 1.73 -1.38
CA ILE A 44 -2.56 0.81 -0.32
C ILE A 44 -2.28 -0.54 -0.96
N PHE A 45 -1.01 -0.92 -0.94
CA PHE A 45 -0.57 -2.24 -1.36
C PHE A 45 -0.54 -3.17 -0.15
N THR A 46 -1.12 -4.35 -0.29
CA THR A 46 -1.08 -5.42 0.72
C THR A 46 -0.58 -6.71 0.09
N ASP A 47 -0.08 -7.61 0.94
CA ASP A 47 0.35 -8.96 0.55
C ASP A 47 1.38 -8.98 -0.59
N LEU A 48 2.21 -7.93 -0.66
CA LEU A 48 3.26 -7.83 -1.66
C LEU A 48 4.28 -8.96 -1.51
N LYS A 49 4.46 -9.73 -2.58
CA LYS A 49 5.37 -10.87 -2.64
C LYS A 49 6.18 -10.84 -3.92
N ASN A 50 7.50 -10.87 -3.79
CA ASN A 50 8.37 -11.18 -4.91
C ASN A 50 8.41 -12.71 -5.08
N THR A 51 7.85 -13.17 -6.20
CA THR A 51 7.52 -14.58 -6.44
C THR A 51 8.65 -15.33 -7.14
N TYR A 52 9.47 -14.64 -7.96
CA TYR A 52 10.47 -15.28 -8.83
C TYR A 52 11.89 -14.68 -8.73
N GLY A 53 12.13 -13.83 -7.73
CA GLY A 53 13.45 -13.57 -7.17
C GLY A 53 14.32 -12.53 -7.90
N GLY A 54 14.64 -12.75 -9.17
CA GLY A 54 15.60 -11.93 -9.92
C GLY A 54 14.94 -10.76 -10.66
N GLY A 55 15.33 -9.51 -10.35
CA GLY A 55 14.89 -8.32 -11.09
C GLY A 55 13.44 -7.89 -10.89
N ALA A 56 12.74 -8.47 -9.91
CA ALA A 56 11.34 -8.14 -9.63
C ALA A 56 11.19 -6.67 -9.28
N SER A 57 10.24 -6.00 -9.92
CA SER A 57 10.01 -4.57 -9.74
C SER A 57 8.54 -4.23 -9.86
N MET A 58 8.16 -3.15 -9.21
CA MET A 58 6.86 -2.53 -9.33
C MET A 58 7.08 -1.03 -9.44
N SER A 59 6.41 -0.39 -10.38
CA SER A 59 6.47 1.06 -10.53
C SER A 59 5.11 1.69 -10.67
N VAL A 60 4.89 2.79 -9.95
CA VAL A 60 3.70 3.61 -10.05
C VAL A 60 4.08 4.92 -10.73
N ASP A 61 3.41 5.23 -11.83
CA ASP A 61 3.66 6.47 -12.56
C ASP A 61 3.05 7.66 -11.81
N ILE A 62 3.82 8.75 -11.75
CA ILE A 62 3.47 9.99 -11.05
C ILE A 62 3.82 11.21 -11.91
N ASN A 63 3.18 12.33 -11.61
CA ASN A 63 3.61 13.63 -12.09
C ASN A 63 4.24 14.42 -10.94
N THR A 64 5.30 15.14 -11.27
CA THR A 64 5.97 16.10 -10.40
C THR A 64 5.79 17.52 -10.95
N ASP A 65 6.33 18.52 -10.26
CA ASP A 65 6.43 19.89 -10.77
C ASP A 65 7.36 20.03 -12.00
N THR A 66 8.24 19.05 -12.23
CA THR A 66 9.26 19.06 -13.29
C THR A 66 8.96 18.09 -14.44
N GLY A 67 7.95 17.24 -14.31
CA GLY A 67 7.49 16.34 -15.36
C GLY A 67 7.03 14.98 -14.84
N ALA A 68 6.94 14.00 -15.74
CA ALA A 68 6.61 12.63 -15.38
C ALA A 68 7.79 11.96 -14.65
N ASP A 69 7.48 11.16 -13.63
CA ASP A 69 8.44 10.32 -12.90
C ASP A 69 7.72 9.04 -12.43
N LYS A 70 8.41 8.18 -11.69
CA LYS A 70 7.84 6.96 -11.12
C LYS A 70 8.31 6.71 -9.70
N ILE A 71 7.43 6.11 -8.91
CA ILE A 71 7.77 5.50 -7.63
C ILE A 71 8.13 4.05 -7.91
N ILE A 72 9.34 3.62 -7.55
CA ILE A 72 9.78 2.23 -7.70
C ILE A 72 9.69 1.55 -6.34
N ILE A 73 9.00 0.42 -6.30
CA ILE A 73 8.82 -0.44 -5.14
C ILE A 73 9.48 -1.79 -5.43
N GLU A 74 10.42 -2.17 -4.59
CA GLU A 74 11.13 -3.43 -4.67
C GLU A 74 10.91 -4.21 -3.38
N VAL A 75 10.60 -5.50 -3.52
CA VAL A 75 10.49 -6.43 -2.40
C VAL A 75 11.56 -7.47 -2.57
N SER A 76 12.40 -7.66 -1.54
CA SER A 76 13.45 -8.67 -1.58
C SER A 76 12.82 -10.05 -1.79
N GLY A 77 13.32 -10.77 -2.80
CA GLY A 77 12.77 -12.05 -3.21
C GLY A 77 12.92 -13.16 -2.19
N ALA A 78 11.97 -14.10 -2.27
CA ALA A 78 12.27 -15.48 -1.98
C ALA A 78 12.78 -16.13 -3.28
N TYR A 79 14.09 -16.21 -3.48
CA TYR A 79 14.63 -16.96 -4.62
C TYR A 79 14.34 -18.45 -4.36
N HIS A 80 13.48 -19.10 -5.15
CA HIS A 80 13.20 -20.54 -5.09
C HIS A 80 12.92 -21.13 -3.68
N GLY A 81 11.85 -20.69 -3.02
CA GLY A 81 11.39 -21.35 -1.78
C GLY A 81 12.01 -20.83 -0.49
N ASP A 82 12.54 -19.62 -0.51
CA ASP A 82 12.98 -18.90 0.69
C ASP A 82 11.77 -18.65 1.62
N ASN A 83 11.69 -19.42 2.71
CA ASN A 83 10.62 -19.36 3.70
C ASN A 83 10.83 -18.20 4.70
N LYS A 84 11.14 -17.01 4.19
CA LYS A 84 11.42 -15.84 5.03
C LYS A 84 10.10 -15.18 5.43
N ASP A 85 9.83 -15.12 6.73
CA ASP A 85 8.69 -14.38 7.29
C ASP A 85 8.84 -12.84 7.16
N VAL A 86 10.05 -12.38 6.83
CA VAL A 86 10.43 -10.97 6.76
C VAL A 86 11.20 -10.70 5.47
N HIS A 87 10.76 -9.70 4.72
CA HIS A 87 11.38 -9.21 3.50
C HIS A 87 11.85 -7.76 3.70
N THR A 88 12.84 -7.34 2.92
CA THR A 88 13.19 -5.92 2.79
C THR A 88 12.31 -5.30 1.72
N LEU A 89 11.63 -4.22 2.06
CA LEU A 89 10.96 -3.31 1.13
C LEU A 89 11.87 -2.11 0.88
N SER A 90 12.16 -1.84 -0.38
CA SER A 90 12.80 -0.60 -0.85
C SER A 90 11.78 0.21 -1.64
N VAL A 91 11.64 1.49 -1.33
CA VAL A 91 10.85 2.45 -2.12
C VAL A 91 11.76 3.59 -2.53
N SER A 92 11.76 3.93 -3.81
CA SER A 92 12.56 5.02 -4.38
C SER A 92 11.77 5.83 -5.41
N LEU A 93 12.31 6.97 -5.81
CA LEU A 93 11.85 7.73 -6.96
C LEU A 93 12.80 7.51 -8.13
N GLY A 94 12.26 7.22 -9.31
CA GLY A 94 13.02 6.85 -10.52
C GLY A 94 14.03 7.91 -10.94
N SER A 95 13.68 9.20 -10.84
CA SER A 95 14.59 10.30 -11.14
C SER A 95 15.82 10.39 -10.23
N ASN A 96 15.77 9.86 -9.00
CA ASN A 96 16.79 10.11 -7.99
C ASN A 96 17.45 8.86 -7.40
N HIS A 97 16.91 7.64 -7.60
CA HIS A 97 17.42 6.34 -7.13
C HIS A 97 17.83 6.25 -5.64
N LYS A 98 17.64 7.32 -4.85
CA LYS A 98 17.94 7.34 -3.43
C LYS A 98 16.77 6.66 -2.74
N GLY A 99 16.98 5.41 -2.30
CA GLY A 99 16.01 4.65 -1.50
C GLY A 99 15.42 5.52 -0.40
N LEU A 100 14.22 6.04 -0.66
CA LEU A 100 13.49 6.95 0.21
C LEU A 100 13.13 6.25 1.50
N MET A 101 12.79 4.97 1.37
CA MET A 101 12.44 4.10 2.47
C MET A 101 13.04 2.72 2.21
N ASN A 102 13.75 2.20 3.21
CA ASN A 102 14.19 0.81 3.28
C ASN A 102 13.74 0.27 4.63
N VAL A 103 12.81 -0.68 4.62
CA VAL A 103 12.21 -1.22 5.85
C VAL A 103 12.03 -2.73 5.74
N ASN A 104 12.08 -3.40 6.88
CA ASN A 104 11.71 -4.80 6.96
C ASN A 104 10.19 -4.91 7.09
N ILE A 105 9.58 -5.68 6.19
CA ILE A 105 8.16 -5.95 6.14
C ILE A 105 7.90 -7.43 6.37
N LYS A 106 6.83 -7.75 7.10
CA LYS A 106 6.27 -9.11 7.12
C LYS A 106 5.26 -9.27 5.99
N ASN A 107 4.92 -10.51 5.67
CA ASN A 107 3.76 -10.80 4.84
C ASN A 107 2.50 -10.06 5.39
N ALA A 108 1.68 -9.50 4.51
CA ALA A 108 0.56 -8.60 4.82
C ALA A 108 0.89 -7.21 5.42
N THR A 109 2.17 -6.79 5.49
CA THR A 109 2.50 -5.42 5.91
C THR A 109 2.07 -4.44 4.82
N PRO A 110 1.18 -3.46 5.12
CA PRO A 110 0.72 -2.53 4.10
C PRO A 110 1.81 -1.54 3.72
N VAL A 111 1.85 -1.21 2.42
CA VAL A 111 2.62 -0.09 1.87
C VAL A 111 1.63 0.96 1.39
N VAL A 112 1.71 2.15 1.95
CA VAL A 112 0.81 3.26 1.63
C VAL A 112 1.58 4.31 0.85
N LEU A 113 1.06 4.66 -0.32
CA LEU A 113 1.43 5.84 -1.08
C LEU A 113 0.25 6.80 -1.07
N ASN A 114 0.47 8.05 -0.70
CA ASN A 114 -0.60 9.05 -0.68
C ASN A 114 -0.07 10.37 -1.22
N ILE A 115 -0.69 10.87 -2.28
CA ILE A 115 -0.40 12.19 -2.82
C ILE A 115 -1.53 13.11 -2.42
N TYR A 116 -1.18 14.16 -1.68
CA TYR A 116 -2.13 15.19 -1.22
C TYR A 116 -1.43 16.54 -1.14
N ASN A 117 -2.01 17.57 -1.74
CA ASN A 117 -1.49 18.94 -1.79
C ASN A 117 -0.02 19.01 -2.22
N GLY A 118 0.31 18.35 -3.33
CA GLY A 118 1.67 18.40 -3.90
C GLY A 118 2.74 17.64 -3.11
N LYS A 119 2.33 16.76 -2.18
CA LYS A 119 3.24 15.97 -1.34
C LYS A 119 2.93 14.49 -1.48
N LEU A 120 3.95 13.71 -1.80
CA LEU A 120 3.92 12.25 -1.69
C LEU A 120 4.31 11.84 -0.28
N THR A 121 3.42 11.12 0.40
CA THR A 121 3.70 10.41 1.64
C THR A 121 3.83 8.91 1.36
N ILE A 122 4.93 8.32 1.83
CA ILE A 122 5.20 6.89 1.76
C ILE A 122 5.20 6.36 3.20
N ALA A 123 4.46 5.30 3.48
CA ALA A 123 4.32 4.76 4.82
C ALA A 123 4.29 3.23 4.80
N ALA A 124 5.16 2.58 5.58
CA ALA A 124 5.22 1.11 5.70
C ALA A 124 5.92 0.71 7.01
N ALA A 125 5.49 -0.38 7.64
CA ALA A 125 6.12 -0.93 8.86
C ALA A 125 6.39 0.10 9.97
N GLY A 126 5.46 1.01 10.24
CA GLY A 126 5.62 2.09 11.23
C GLY A 126 6.57 3.22 10.81
N SER A 127 7.22 3.12 9.65
CA SER A 127 8.05 4.18 9.07
C SER A 127 7.25 5.05 8.12
N LYS A 128 7.59 6.34 8.06
CA LYS A 128 6.94 7.34 7.21
C LYS A 128 7.97 8.28 6.59
N ARG A 129 7.80 8.59 5.32
CA ARG A 129 8.60 9.55 4.56
C ARG A 129 7.70 10.43 3.74
N VAL A 130 8.11 11.68 3.57
CA VAL A 130 7.38 12.69 2.80
C VAL A 130 8.34 13.28 1.78
N VAL A 131 7.88 13.37 0.54
CA VAL A 131 8.57 14.00 -0.57
C VAL A 131 7.67 15.11 -1.10
N ASN A 132 8.23 16.31 -1.24
CA ASN A 132 7.52 17.44 -1.81
C ASN A 132 7.56 17.38 -3.34
N ASN A 133 6.75 18.22 -3.97
CA ASN A 133 6.73 18.45 -5.42
C ASN A 133 6.25 17.25 -6.25
N VAL A 134 5.48 16.35 -5.63
CA VAL A 134 4.78 15.26 -6.34
C VAL A 134 3.31 15.64 -6.39
N THR A 135 2.77 15.87 -7.58
CA THR A 135 1.49 16.54 -7.78
C THR A 135 0.33 15.57 -7.96
N SER A 136 0.56 14.40 -8.56
CA SER A 136 -0.50 13.41 -8.81
C SER A 136 0.06 12.03 -9.14
N PHE A 137 -0.77 11.00 -8.96
CA PHE A 137 -0.59 9.72 -9.65
C PHE A 137 -1.01 9.88 -11.10
N ALA A 138 -0.26 9.32 -12.05
CA ALA A 138 -0.63 9.32 -13.46
C ALA A 138 -1.73 8.28 -13.79
N GLY A 139 -1.96 7.31 -12.90
CA GLY A 139 -3.05 6.33 -12.98
C GLY A 139 -2.64 4.94 -13.45
N THR A 140 -1.34 4.70 -13.65
CA THR A 140 -0.79 3.42 -14.13
C THR A 140 0.20 2.81 -13.14
N LEU A 141 0.14 1.49 -13.04
CA LEU A 141 1.02 0.63 -12.25
C LEU A 141 1.60 -0.42 -13.20
N THR A 142 2.92 -0.53 -13.25
CA THR A 142 3.63 -1.61 -13.96
C THR A 142 4.26 -2.54 -12.93
N THR A 143 4.23 -3.85 -13.19
CA THR A 143 4.86 -4.84 -12.33
C THR A 143 5.50 -5.98 -13.11
N GLN A 144 6.54 -6.56 -12.53
CA GLN A 144 7.19 -7.79 -12.97
C GLN A 144 7.56 -8.62 -11.75
N SER A 145 7.15 -9.89 -11.72
CA SER A 145 7.47 -10.87 -10.66
C SER A 145 7.02 -10.50 -9.23
N ILE A 146 6.21 -9.45 -9.06
CA ILE A 146 5.63 -9.06 -7.77
C ILE A 146 4.11 -9.28 -7.84
N SER A 147 3.57 -10.04 -6.88
CA SER A 147 2.13 -10.22 -6.68
C SER A 147 1.66 -9.47 -5.44
N GLY A 148 0.35 -9.24 -5.33
CA GLY A 148 -0.27 -8.61 -4.16
C GLY A 148 -1.65 -8.04 -4.47
N THR A 149 -2.10 -7.09 -3.66
CA THR A 149 -3.35 -6.37 -3.89
C THR A 149 -3.13 -4.88 -3.79
N LEU A 150 -3.69 -4.12 -4.73
CA LEU A 150 -3.78 -2.67 -4.67
C LEU A 150 -5.22 -2.27 -4.32
N ASN A 151 -5.36 -1.44 -3.30
CA ASN A 151 -6.60 -0.74 -2.99
C ASN A 151 -6.42 0.76 -3.20
N VAL A 152 -7.36 1.38 -3.90
CA VAL A 152 -7.34 2.80 -4.25
C VAL A 152 -8.38 3.55 -3.44
N TYR A 153 -8.00 4.71 -2.92
CA TYR A 153 -8.87 5.59 -2.15
C TYR A 153 -8.65 7.04 -2.56
N ASN A 154 -9.59 7.90 -2.15
CA ASN A 154 -9.38 9.34 -2.17
C ASN A 154 -8.15 9.72 -1.32
N ALA A 155 -7.48 10.80 -1.72
CA ALA A 155 -6.37 11.37 -0.98
C ALA A 155 -6.79 11.73 0.45
N THR A 156 -5.88 11.52 1.41
CA THR A 156 -6.12 11.93 2.80
C THR A 156 -4.96 12.76 3.31
N GLU A 157 -5.26 13.81 4.10
CA GLU A 157 -4.24 14.64 4.73
C GLU A 157 -3.38 13.85 5.73
N THR A 158 -4.02 12.93 6.46
CA THR A 158 -3.36 12.04 7.42
C THR A 158 -3.11 10.67 6.80
N VAL A 159 -1.92 10.13 7.05
CA VAL A 159 -1.48 8.82 6.57
C VAL A 159 -0.77 8.12 7.72
N ASP A 160 -1.31 6.98 8.10
CA ASP A 160 -0.72 6.08 9.08
C ASP A 160 -0.08 4.89 8.37
N ALA A 161 1.17 4.58 8.74
CA ALA A 161 1.82 3.32 8.39
C ALA A 161 1.18 2.24 9.25
N GLY A 162 0.02 1.73 8.84
CA GLY A 162 -0.73 0.72 9.58
C GLY A 162 0.21 -0.37 10.10
N SER A 163 0.37 -0.46 11.42
CA SER A 163 0.99 -1.62 12.04
C SER A 163 0.01 -2.76 11.84
N SER A 164 0.25 -3.61 10.82
CA SER A 164 -0.51 -4.82 10.49
C SER A 164 -1.97 -4.76 10.95
N ILE A 165 -2.85 -4.17 10.14
CA ILE A 165 -4.29 -4.24 10.41
C ILE A 165 -4.65 -5.72 10.39
N LYS A 166 -4.75 -6.34 11.57
CA LYS A 166 -5.54 -7.53 11.74
C LYS A 166 -6.97 -7.08 11.48
N THR A 167 -7.46 -7.30 10.27
CA THR A 167 -8.89 -7.41 10.03
C THR A 167 -9.36 -8.57 10.90
N LYS A 168 -9.77 -8.27 12.13
CA LYS A 168 -10.59 -9.21 12.87
C LYS A 168 -11.89 -9.23 12.08
N ASN A 169 -12.09 -10.27 11.27
CA ASN A 169 -13.45 -10.63 10.85
C ASN A 169 -14.24 -10.74 12.13
N VAL A 170 -15.05 -9.72 12.42
CA VAL A 170 -16.02 -9.80 13.51
C VAL A 170 -17.03 -10.81 13.00
N ASN A 171 -16.84 -12.07 13.36
CA ASN A 171 -17.86 -13.07 13.12
C ASN A 171 -19.12 -12.55 13.82
N THR A 172 -20.23 -12.46 13.10
CA THR A 172 -21.51 -11.94 13.63
C THR A 172 -22.01 -12.72 14.84
N ASP A 173 -21.46 -13.92 15.07
CA ASP A 173 -21.66 -14.74 16.27
C ASP A 173 -21.10 -14.11 17.57
N ASP A 174 -20.09 -13.25 17.50
CA ASP A 174 -19.49 -12.62 18.69
C ASP A 174 -20.35 -11.48 19.26
N ILE A 175 -21.21 -10.86 18.44
CA ILE A 175 -22.14 -9.80 18.89
C ILE A 175 -23.25 -10.40 19.77
N GLY A 176 -23.69 -11.63 19.46
CA GLY A 176 -24.73 -12.34 20.22
C GLY A 176 -24.32 -12.70 21.65
N LYS A 177 -23.02 -12.85 21.93
CA LYS A 177 -22.52 -13.18 23.28
C LYS A 177 -22.42 -11.97 24.21
N ILE A 178 -22.26 -10.76 23.68
CA ILE A 178 -22.12 -9.54 24.50
C ILE A 178 -23.46 -9.14 25.13
N ILE A 179 -24.59 -9.47 24.49
CA ILE A 179 -25.92 -9.09 24.97
C ILE A 179 -26.41 -9.99 26.12
N SER A 180 -25.82 -11.18 26.32
CA SER A 180 -26.30 -12.15 27.32
C SER A 180 -25.68 -12.03 28.72
N ILE A 181 -24.80 -11.05 28.97
CA ILE A 181 -24.12 -10.86 30.28
C ILE A 181 -24.84 -9.81 31.15
N PHE A 182 -25.92 -9.21 30.65
CA PHE A 182 -26.81 -8.35 31.44
C PHE A 182 -28.21 -8.99 31.51
N LYS A 183 -28.35 -9.99 32.37
CA LYS A 183 -29.62 -10.37 32.99
C LYS A 183 -29.40 -10.55 34.49
#